data_AF-A0A7S8C7Z0-F1
#
_entry.id   AF-A0A7S8C7Z0-F1
#
_cell.length_a   1.000
_cell.length_b   1.000
_cell.length_c   1.000
_cell.angle_alpha   90.00
_cell.angle_beta   90.00
_cell.angle_gamma   90.00
#
_symmetry.space_group_name_H-M   'P 1'
#
loop_
_entity.id
_entity.type
_entity.pdbx_description
1 polymer ?
#
loop_
_entity_poly.entity_id
_entity_poly.type
_entity_poly.pdbx_seq_one_letter_code
_entity_poly.pdbx_strand_id
1 'polypeptide(L)'
;MPDTARPNSADAQLRQLVERIERLEEDKAAIAGDIREVYAEAKAHGFDTKILRKVIGLRRKDRAEREEEDAVTTLYMQALGMLPLWEAADTAAPDTPATDPAEA
;
A
#
# COMPACT_ATOMS: atom_id res chain seq x y z
N MET A 1 -33.88 51.94 8.35
CA MET A 1 -33.43 50.84 7.47
C MET A 1 -32.62 49.89 8.33
N PRO A 2 -33.03 48.62 8.53
CA PRO A 2 -32.29 47.68 9.35
C PRO A 2 -30.95 47.40 8.68
N ASP A 3 -29.87 47.48 9.47
CA ASP A 3 -28.52 47.16 9.04
C ASP A 3 -28.50 45.70 8.60
N THR A 4 -28.34 45.49 7.30
CA THR A 4 -28.28 44.18 6.68
C THR A 4 -27.01 43.51 7.15
N ALA A 5 -27.15 42.70 8.21
CA ALA A 5 -26.13 41.77 8.68
C ALA A 5 -25.49 41.09 7.47
N ARG A 6 -24.25 41.45 7.19
CA ARG A 6 -23.51 40.90 6.06
C ARG A 6 -23.51 39.38 6.24
N PRO A 7 -23.85 38.58 5.23
CA PRO A 7 -23.72 37.11 5.27
C PRO A 7 -22.25 36.61 5.40
N ASN A 8 -21.33 37.51 5.76
CA ASN A 8 -19.89 37.35 5.86
C ASN A 8 -19.38 37.62 7.30
N SER A 9 -20.18 37.38 8.34
CA SER A 9 -19.62 37.32 9.70
C SER A 9 -18.79 36.04 9.84
N ALA A 10 -17.69 36.10 10.59
CA ALA A 10 -16.83 34.94 10.82
C ALA A 10 -17.61 33.74 11.38
N ASP A 11 -18.66 33.99 12.16
CA ASP A 11 -19.53 32.95 12.72
C ASP A 11 -20.34 32.20 11.65
N ALA A 12 -20.84 32.91 10.63
CA ALA A 12 -21.59 32.30 9.54
C ALA A 12 -20.67 31.42 8.66
N GLN A 13 -19.44 31.89 8.41
CA GLN A 13 -18.42 31.10 7.69
C GLN A 13 -17.99 29.87 8.48
N LEU A 14 -17.80 30.01 9.80
CA LEU A 14 -17.44 28.90 10.66
C LEU A 14 -18.53 27.82 10.67
N ARG A 15 -19.81 28.20 10.79
CA ARG A 15 -20.92 27.25 10.73
C ARG A 15 -20.96 26.48 9.40
N GLN A 16 -20.81 27.17 8.28
CA GLN A 16 -20.77 26.52 6.96
C GLN A 16 -19.60 25.54 6.81
N LEU A 17 -18.42 25.88 7.34
CA LEU A 17 -17.26 24.99 7.34
C LEU A 17 -17.51 23.74 8.20
N VAL A 18 -18.04 23.92 9.41
CA VAL A 18 -18.36 22.81 10.32
C VAL A 18 -19.38 21.87 9.69
N GLU A 19 -20.51 22.39 9.21
CA GLU A 19 -21.55 21.56 8.57
C GLU A 19 -21.02 20.80 7.35
N ARG A 20 -20.10 21.41 6.58
CA ARG A 20 -19.48 20.74 5.43
C ARG A 20 -18.51 19.64 5.88
N ILE A 21 -17.74 19.85 6.94
CA ILE A 21 -16.85 18.83 7.50
C ILE A 21 -17.65 17.66 8.08
N GLU A 22 -18.74 17.93 8.80
CA GLU A 22 -19.59 16.88 9.38
C GLU A 22 -20.18 15.97 8.30
N ARG A 23 -20.71 16.55 7.20
CA ARG A 23 -21.17 15.77 6.05
C ARG A 23 -20.04 14.92 5.44
N LEU A 24 -18.84 15.49 5.28
CA LEU A 24 -17.70 14.75 4.74
C LEU A 24 -17.23 13.62 5.67
N GLU A 25 -17.31 13.79 6.99
CA GLU A 25 -17.00 12.73 7.95
C GLU A 25 -18.07 11.62 7.94
N GLU A 26 -19.34 11.96 7.75
CA GLU A 26 -20.42 10.98 7.55
C GLU A 26 -20.20 10.16 6.27
N ASP A 27 -19.93 10.82 5.14
CA ASP A 27 -19.62 10.16 3.87
C ASP A 27 -18.40 9.24 3.99
N LYS A 28 -17.35 9.72 4.67
CA LYS A 28 -16.14 8.93 4.95
C LYS A 28 -16.42 7.72 5.83
N ALA A 29 -17.33 7.85 6.81
CA ALA A 29 -17.73 6.73 7.65
C ALA A 29 -18.53 5.68 6.86
N ALA A 30 -19.43 6.11 5.97
CA ALA A 30 -20.17 5.23 5.07
C ALA A 30 -19.22 4.46 4.13
N ILE A 31 -18.33 5.17 3.44
CA ILE A 31 -17.31 4.56 2.56
C ILE A 31 -16.41 3.59 3.34
N ALA A 32 -16.01 3.94 4.57
CA ALA A 32 -15.24 3.06 5.42
C ALA A 32 -16.01 1.80 5.82
N GLY A 33 -17.34 1.89 5.96
CA GLY A 33 -18.25 0.76 6.11
C GLY A 33 -18.20 -0.16 4.91
N ASP A 34 -18.46 0.37 3.72
CA ASP A 34 -18.45 -0.38 2.46
C ASP A 34 -17.11 -1.11 2.23
N ILE A 35 -15.99 -0.42 2.49
CA ILE A 35 -14.65 -1.03 2.37
C ILE A 35 -14.50 -2.22 3.33
N ARG A 36 -15.05 -2.16 4.55
CA ARG A 36 -14.98 -3.28 5.51
C ARG A 36 -15.82 -4.46 5.03
N GLU A 37 -16.97 -4.21 4.43
CA GLU A 37 -17.82 -5.26 3.86
C GLU A 37 -17.11 -5.98 2.73
N VAL A 38 -16.48 -5.25 1.79
CA VAL A 38 -15.67 -5.85 0.71
C VAL A 38 -14.52 -6.71 1.27
N TYR A 39 -13.84 -6.25 2.32
CA TYR A 39 -12.81 -7.08 2.98
C TYR A 39 -13.40 -8.31 3.67
N ALA A 40 -14.60 -8.21 4.24
CA ALA A 40 -15.28 -9.34 4.87
C ALA A 40 -15.70 -10.37 3.82
N GLU A 41 -16.23 -9.95 2.68
CA GLU A 41 -16.52 -10.80 1.52
C GLU A 41 -15.25 -11.50 1.02
N ALA A 42 -14.18 -10.75 0.80
CA ALA A 42 -12.89 -11.33 0.39
C ALA A 42 -12.41 -12.40 1.37
N LYS A 43 -12.57 -12.17 2.68
CA LYS A 43 -12.26 -13.16 3.71
C LYS A 43 -13.15 -14.41 3.61
N ALA A 44 -14.46 -14.23 3.38
CA ALA A 44 -15.40 -15.34 3.20
C ALA A 44 -15.07 -16.18 1.96
N HIS A 45 -14.54 -15.55 0.91
CA HIS A 45 -14.02 -16.22 -0.29
C HIS A 45 -12.63 -16.86 -0.12
N GLY A 46 -12.02 -16.77 1.06
CA GLY A 46 -10.73 -17.40 1.37
C GLY A 46 -9.50 -16.54 1.09
N PHE A 47 -9.66 -15.25 0.78
CA PHE A 47 -8.52 -14.35 0.59
C PHE A 47 -7.98 -13.82 1.92
N ASP A 48 -6.64 -13.66 2.00
CA ASP A 48 -6.00 -12.98 3.13
C ASP A 48 -6.14 -11.46 2.99
N THR A 49 -7.04 -10.88 3.77
CA THR A 49 -7.27 -9.43 3.85
C THR A 49 -6.03 -8.61 4.22
N LYS A 50 -5.06 -9.17 4.97
CA LYS A 50 -3.81 -8.50 5.32
C LYS A 50 -2.93 -8.34 4.09
N ILE A 51 -2.85 -9.37 3.25
CA ILE A 51 -2.11 -9.32 1.99
C ILE A 51 -2.81 -8.39 1.00
N LEU A 52 -4.15 -8.42 0.91
CA LEU A 52 -4.90 -7.49 0.06
C LEU A 52 -4.65 -6.02 0.42
N ARG A 53 -4.59 -5.67 1.73
CA ARG A 53 -4.23 -4.32 2.17
C ARG A 53 -2.83 -3.92 1.72
N LYS A 54 -1.85 -4.84 1.81
CA LYS A 54 -0.49 -4.60 1.30
C LYS A 54 -0.49 -4.35 -0.20
N VAL A 55 -1.20 -5.19 -0.97
CA VAL A 55 -1.29 -5.05 -2.44
C VAL A 55 -1.91 -3.71 -2.83
N ILE A 56 -3.00 -3.29 -2.19
CA ILE A 56 -3.61 -1.98 -2.46
C ILE A 56 -2.67 -0.85 -2.10
N GLY A 57 -1.95 -0.95 -0.97
CA GLY A 57 -0.91 0.02 -0.59
C GLY A 57 0.17 0.15 -1.66
N LEU A 58 0.73 -0.98 -2.11
CA LEU A 58 1.71 -1.02 -3.20
C LEU A 58 1.15 -0.37 -4.46
N ARG A 59 -0.09 -0.70 -4.86
CA ARG A 59 -0.76 -0.16 -6.04
C ARG A 59 -0.97 1.36 -6.03
N ARG A 60 -0.96 1.99 -4.84
CA ARG A 60 -1.08 3.45 -4.69
C ARG A 60 0.26 4.18 -4.81
N LYS A 61 1.38 3.49 -4.61
CA LYS A 61 2.72 4.07 -4.79
C LYS A 61 3.01 4.32 -6.27
N ASP A 62 3.84 5.33 -6.54
CA ASP A 62 4.35 5.59 -7.88
C ASP A 62 5.16 4.39 -8.39
N ARG A 63 5.17 4.19 -9.72
CA ARG A 63 5.86 3.06 -10.33
C ARG A 63 7.37 3.14 -10.11
N ALA A 64 7.97 4.32 -10.26
CA ALA A 64 9.42 4.49 -10.11
C ALA A 64 9.84 4.31 -8.65
N GLU A 65 9.06 4.88 -7.71
CA GLU A 65 9.28 4.69 -6.27
C GLU A 65 9.19 3.21 -5.88
N ARG A 66 8.21 2.47 -6.43
CA ARG A 66 8.09 1.02 -6.18
C ARG A 66 9.30 0.26 -6.73
N GLU A 67 9.75 0.57 -7.94
CA GLU A 67 10.90 -0.11 -8.56
C GLU A 67 12.21 0.13 -7.79
N GLU A 68 12.42 1.36 -7.31
CA GLU A 68 13.58 1.70 -6.47
C GLU A 68 13.54 0.95 -5.14
N GLU A 69 12.40 0.99 -4.44
CA GLU A 69 12.22 0.26 -3.18
C GLU A 69 12.38 -1.26 -3.36
N ASP A 70 11.82 -1.83 -4.43
CA ASP A 70 11.91 -3.26 -4.73
C ASP A 70 13.37 -3.64 -5.02
N ALA A 71 14.12 -2.85 -5.79
CA ALA A 71 15.53 -3.10 -6.07
C ALA A 71 16.39 -3.13 -4.79
N VAL A 72 16.18 -2.16 -3.89
CA VAL A 72 16.88 -2.12 -2.59
C VAL A 72 16.46 -3.30 -1.71
N THR A 73 15.17 -3.63 -1.70
CA THR A 73 14.63 -4.76 -0.92
C THR A 73 15.22 -6.08 -1.38
N THR A 74 15.28 -6.33 -2.69
CA THR A 74 15.89 -7.52 -3.28
C THR A 74 17.37 -7.62 -2.92
N LEU A 75 18.12 -6.52 -2.99
CA LEU A 75 19.53 -6.49 -2.57
C LEU A 75 19.70 -6.91 -1.10
N TYR A 76 18.84 -6.42 -0.21
CA TYR A 76 18.88 -6.79 1.20
C TYR A 76 18.45 -8.24 1.45
N MET A 77 17.42 -8.72 0.75
CA MET A 77 16.99 -10.11 0.83
C MET A 77 18.09 -11.07 0.34
N GLN A 78 18.80 -10.71 -0.73
CA GLN A 78 19.97 -11.44 -1.22
C GLN A 78 21.08 -11.51 -0.18
N ALA A 79 21.46 -10.38 0.42
CA ALA A 79 22.49 -10.34 1.45
C ALA A 79 22.14 -11.19 2.68
N LEU A 80 20.85 -11.34 2.98
CA LEU A 80 20.34 -12.13 4.10
C LEU A 80 19.98 -13.57 3.74
N GLY A 81 20.17 -14.00 2.48
CA GLY A 81 19.80 -15.34 2.02
C GLY A 81 18.28 -15.62 2.03
N MET A 82 17.46 -14.56 1.99
CA MET A 82 15.99 -14.62 2.04
C MET A 82 15.35 -14.42 0.67
N LEU A 83 16.11 -14.58 -0.42
CA LEU A 83 15.55 -14.45 -1.77
C LEU A 83 14.39 -15.43 -1.96
N PRO A 84 13.35 -15.03 -2.69
CA PRO A 84 12.33 -15.96 -3.14
C PRO A 84 12.97 -17.16 -3.83
N LEU A 85 12.40 -18.35 -3.64
CA LEU A 85 12.91 -19.59 -4.24
C LEU A 85 13.05 -19.51 -5.77
N TRP A 86 12.29 -18.64 -6.43
CA TRP A 86 12.34 -18.41 -7.87
C TRP A 86 13.44 -17.43 -8.31
N GLU A 87 14.02 -16.63 -7.41
CA GLU A 87 15.17 -15.76 -7.68
C GLU A 87 16.49 -16.36 -7.16
N ALA A 88 16.42 -17.21 -6.14
CA ALA A 88 17.58 -17.93 -5.61
C ALA A 88 18.18 -18.93 -6.61
N ALA A 89 17.38 -19.47 -7.53
CA ALA A 89 17.82 -20.45 -8.51
C ALA A 89 18.82 -19.86 -9.53
N ASP A 90 18.71 -18.58 -9.87
CA ASP A 90 19.57 -17.91 -10.85
C ASP A 90 20.97 -17.57 -10.31
N THR A 91 21.12 -17.52 -8.98
CA THR A 91 22.39 -17.21 -8.29
C THR A 91 23.12 -18.45 -7.76
N ALA A 92 22.48 -19.62 -7.78
CA ALA A 92 22.98 -20.86 -7.18
C ALA A 92 23.71 -21.82 -8.14
N ALA A 93 24.36 -21.29 -9.20
CA ALA A 93 25.34 -22.05 -9.97
C ALA A 93 26.75 -21.46 -9.76
N PRO A 94 27.51 -21.88 -8.74
CA PRO A 94 28.94 -21.88 -8.91
C PRO A 94 29.28 -22.98 -9.92
N ASP A 95 29.78 -22.58 -11.09
CA ASP A 95 30.66 -23.43 -11.90
C ASP A 95 31.76 -23.93 -10.96
N THR A 96 31.55 -25.10 -10.37
CA THR A 96 32.66 -25.85 -9.78
C THR A 96 33.42 -26.33 -11.01
N PRO A 97 34.64 -25.83 -11.29
CA PRO A 97 35.41 -26.41 -12.36
C PRO A 97 35.56 -27.89 -11.99
N ALA A 98 35.10 -28.77 -12.89
CA ALA A 98 35.35 -30.20 -12.78
C ALA A 98 36.86 -30.34 -12.54
N THR A 99 37.23 -30.75 -11.32
CA THR A 99 38.60 -31.18 -11.07
C THR A 99 38.73 -32.49 -11.83
N ASP A 100 39.35 -32.40 -13.00
CA ASP A 100 39.64 -33.53 -13.86
C ASP A 100 40.51 -34.52 -13.06
N PRO A 101 40.07 -35.77 -12.82
CA PRO A 101 40.83 -36.72 -12.02
C PRO A 101 41.97 -37.39 -12.81
N ALA A 102 42.54 -36.72 -13.81
CA ALA A 102 43.48 -37.31 -14.77
C ALA A 102 44.97 -36.99 -14.53
N GLU A 103 45.36 -36.46 -13.37
CA GLU A 103 46.78 -36.40 -12.97
C GLU A 103 46.97 -36.84 -11.50
N ALA A 104 47.09 -38.16 -11.30
CA ALA A 104 47.92 -38.79 -10.26
C ALA A 104 48.11 -40.28 -10.56
#